data_AF-A0A956B1F5-F1
#
_entry.id   AF-A0A956B1F5-F1
#
_cell.length_a   1.000
_cell.length_b   1.000
_cell.length_c   1.000
_cell.angle_alpha   90.00
_cell.angle_beta   90.00
_cell.angle_gamma   90.00
#
_symmetry.space_group_name_H-M   'P 1'
#
loop_
_entity.id
_entity.type
_entity.pdbx_description
1 polymer ?
#
loop_
_entity_poly.entity_id
_entity_poly.type
_entity_poly.pdbx_seq_one_letter_code
_entity_poly.pdbx_strand_id
1 'polypeptide(L)' 'SDILLYNKDKIAEGLKADRLFEVLESELSEGYELFESRVSADIRAQYNFVDRAIVDVLIKASAHLPTSIW' A
#
# COMPACT_ATOMS: atom_id res chain seq x y z
N SER A 1 6.90 6.42 -4.65
CA SER A 1 7.10 4.98 -4.46
C SER A 1 6.92 4.32 -5.80
N ASP A 2 7.83 3.41 -6.16
CA ASP A 2 7.82 2.71 -7.44
C ASP A 2 6.54 1.89 -7.62
N ILE A 3 5.98 1.35 -6.52
CA ILE A 3 4.68 0.64 -6.53
C ILE A 3 3.58 1.50 -7.15
N LEU A 4 3.44 2.77 -6.72
CA LEU A 4 2.42 3.68 -7.25
C LEU A 4 2.68 4.05 -8.72
N LEU A 5 3.94 4.19 -9.13
CA LEU A 5 4.27 4.61 -10.49
C LEU A 5 4.02 3.51 -11.52
N TYR A 6 4.35 2.26 -11.18
CA TYR A 6 4.29 1.13 -12.10
C TYR A 6 2.99 0.31 -12.02
N ASN A 7 2.21 0.45 -10.93
CA ASN A 7 1.00 -0.36 -10.72
C ASN A 7 -0.30 0.47 -10.74
N LYS A 8 -0.33 1.61 -11.43
CA LYS A 8 -1.51 2.49 -11.46
C LYS A 8 -2.79 1.76 -11.88
N ASP A 9 -2.71 0.92 -12.91
CA ASP A 9 -3.87 0.18 -13.41
C ASP A 9 -4.34 -0.88 -12.41
N LYS A 10 -3.41 -1.62 -11.79
CA LYS A 10 -3.73 -2.58 -10.72
C LYS A 10 -4.36 -1.88 -9.51
N ILE A 11 -3.81 -0.73 -9.09
CA ILE A 11 -4.35 0.07 -7.99
C ILE A 11 -5.77 0.50 -8.31
N ALA A 12 -6.01 1.03 -9.51
CA ALA A 12 -7.34 1.47 -9.91
C ALA A 12 -8.34 0.31 -9.97
N GLU A 13 -7.93 -0.85 -10.48
CA GLU A 13 -8.77 -2.05 -10.51
C GLU A 13 -9.06 -2.57 -9.09
N GLY A 14 -8.02 -2.73 -8.27
CA GLY A 14 -8.13 -3.19 -6.89
C GLY A 14 -8.98 -2.28 -6.01
N LEU A 15 -8.86 -0.96 -6.15
CA LEU A 15 -9.70 -0.01 -5.41
C LEU A 15 -11.17 -0.05 -5.87
N LYS A 16 -11.43 -0.23 -7.17
CA LYS A 16 -12.80 -0.32 -7.71
C LYS A 16 -13.50 -1.62 -7.29
N ALA A 17 -12.74 -2.71 -7.20
CA ALA A 17 -13.25 -4.03 -6.88
C ALA A 17 -13.08 -4.41 -5.38
N ASP A 18 -12.69 -3.45 -4.54
CA ASP A 18 -12.43 -3.64 -3.09
C ASP A 18 -11.48 -4.79 -2.77
N ARG A 19 -10.45 -4.96 -3.61
CA ARG A 19 -9.46 -6.05 -3.54
C ARG A 19 -8.02 -5.55 -3.69
N LEU A 20 -7.76 -4.29 -3.32
CA LEU A 20 -6.46 -3.63 -3.50
C LEU A 20 -5.30 -4.45 -2.92
N PHE A 21 -5.45 -4.96 -1.70
CA PHE A 21 -4.38 -5.69 -1.01
C PHE A 21 -4.12 -7.06 -1.64
N GLU A 22 -5.12 -7.68 -2.26
CA GLU A 22 -4.96 -8.94 -2.99
C GLU A 22 -4.19 -8.72 -4.30
N VAL A 23 -4.54 -7.68 -5.06
CA VAL A 23 -3.91 -7.43 -6.38
C VAL A 23 -2.48 -6.92 -6.27
N LEU A 24 -2.09 -6.40 -5.11
CA LEU A 24 -0.75 -5.93 -4.80
C LEU A 24 -0.03 -6.79 -3.76
N GLU A 25 -0.51 -8.02 -3.49
CA GLU A 25 0.05 -8.88 -2.44
C GLU A 25 1.57 -9.06 -2.59
N SER A 26 2.04 -9.30 -3.81
CA SER A 26 3.47 -9.50 -4.10
C SER A 26 4.29 -8.24 -3.79
N GLU A 27 3.86 -7.09 -4.29
CA GLU A 27 4.54 -5.81 -4.14
C GLU A 27 4.52 -5.32 -2.68
N LEU A 28 3.41 -5.56 -1.98
CA LEU A 28 3.28 -5.23 -0.57
C LEU A 28 4.15 -6.14 0.29
N SER A 29 4.18 -7.44 0.03
CA SER A 29 5.01 -8.39 0.78
C SER A 29 6.49 -8.04 0.69
N GLU A 30 6.99 -7.72 -0.51
CA GLU A 30 8.35 -7.22 -0.70
C GLU A 30 8.60 -5.93 0.10
N GLY A 31 7.65 -4.99 0.06
CA GLY A 31 7.71 -3.74 0.82
C GLY A 31 7.78 -3.98 2.34
N TYR A 32 7.00 -4.92 2.85
CA TYR A 32 7.04 -5.33 4.26
C TYR A 32 8.37 -5.97 4.62
N GLU A 33 8.85 -6.97 3.87
CA GLU A 33 10.14 -7.61 4.11
C GLU A 33 11.29 -6.59 4.12
N LEU A 34 11.28 -5.64 3.19
CA LEU A 34 12.28 -4.57 3.14
C LEU A 34 12.19 -3.65 4.36
N PHE A 35 10.98 -3.30 4.79
CA PHE A 35 10.78 -2.51 5.99
C PHE A 35 11.26 -3.26 7.24
N GLU A 36 10.93 -4.54 7.38
CA GLU A 36 11.35 -5.37 8.51
C GLU A 36 12.87 -5.54 8.58
N SER A 37 13.53 -5.70 7.44
CA SER A 37 15.01 -5.84 7.39
C SER A 37 15.75 -4.56 7.77
N ARG A 38 15.09 -3.39 7.72
CA ARG A 38 15.72 -2.07 7.91
C ARG A 38 15.27 -1.36 9.18
N VAL A 39 14.18 -1.80 9.81
CA VAL A 39 13.56 -1.13 10.96
C VAL A 39 13.51 -2.07 12.16
N SER A 40 14.01 -1.58 13.29
CA SER A 40 14.10 -2.37 14.52
C SER A 40 12.72 -2.83 15.01
N ALA A 41 12.70 -3.99 15.67
CA ALA A 41 11.46 -4.56 16.21
C ALA A 41 10.76 -3.61 17.19
N ASP A 42 11.50 -2.85 18.01
CA ASP A 42 10.91 -1.88 18.95
C ASP A 42 10.10 -0.79 18.23
N ILE A 43 10.62 -0.29 17.09
CA ILE A 43 9.91 0.70 16.29
C ILE A 43 8.70 0.08 15.60
N ARG A 44 8.82 -1.15 15.07
CA ARG A 44 7.69 -1.86 14.44
C ARG A 44 6.59 -2.22 15.44
N ALA A 45 6.94 -2.50 16.69
CA ALA A 45 5.97 -2.81 17.74
C ALA A 45 5.26 -1.55 18.26
N GLN A 46 5.92 -0.40 18.24
CA GLN A 46 5.39 0.85 18.78
C GLN A 46 4.61 1.68 17.73
N TYR A 47 4.94 1.53 16.44
CA TYR A 47 4.40 2.39 15.37
C TYR A 47 3.96 1.59 14.15
N ASN A 48 2.91 2.08 13.48
CA ASN A 48 2.36 1.52 12.25
C ASN A 48 2.79 2.30 10.99
N PHE A 49 4.08 2.65 10.91
CA PHE A 49 4.58 3.53 9.84
C PHE A 49 4.34 2.96 8.43
N VAL A 50 4.56 1.66 8.25
CA VAL A 50 4.40 1.01 6.95
C VAL A 50 2.93 1.02 6.50
N ASP A 51 2.00 0.68 7.39
CA ASP A 51 0.56 0.69 7.09
C ASP A 51 0.08 2.09 6.72
N ARG A 52 0.50 3.11 7.49
CA ARG A 52 0.19 4.51 7.19
C ARG A 52 0.75 4.93 5.85
N ALA A 53 2.00 4.58 5.55
CA ALA A 53 2.61 4.90 4.27
C ALA A 53 1.87 4.25 3.10
N ILE A 54 1.43 2.99 3.25
CA ILE A 54 0.64 2.28 2.25
C ILE A 54 -0.69 3.02 2.00
N VAL A 55 -1.42 3.40 3.05
CA VAL A 55 -2.69 4.13 2.93
C VAL A 55 -2.48 5.50 2.29
N ASP A 56 -1.50 6.27 2.77
CA ASP A 56 -1.23 7.63 2.27
C ASP A 56 -0.79 7.62 0.80
N VAL A 57 0.03 6.65 0.40
CA VAL A 57 0.63 6.61 -0.94
C VAL A 57 -0.28 5.89 -1.96
N LEU A 58 -0.98 4.83 -1.58
CA LEU A 58 -1.77 4.03 -2.54
C LEU A 58 -3.25 4.45 -2.57
N ILE A 59 -3.84 4.72 -1.41
CA ILE A 59 -5.28 4.99 -1.29
C ILE A 59 -5.54 6.49 -1.39
N LYS A 60 -4.94 7.28 -0.49
CA LYS A 60 -5.18 8.74 -0.43
C LYS A 60 -4.71 9.47 -1.67
N ALA A 61 -3.55 9.09 -2.24
CA ALA A 61 -3.10 9.67 -3.52
C ALA A 61 -4.04 9.34 -4.70
N SER A 62 -4.83 8.26 -4.57
CA SER A 62 -5.78 7.78 -5.57
C SER A 62 -7.23 8.23 -5.32
N ALA A 63 -7.46 9.15 -4.37
CA ALA A 63 -8.80 9.63 -3.98
C ALA A 63 -9.58 10.32 -5.13
N HIS A 64 -8.93 10.61 -6.24
CA HIS A 64 -9.53 11.19 -7.44
C HIS A 64 -10.22 10.17 -8.34
N LEU A 65 -10.02 8.87 -8.10
CA LEU A 65 -10.68 7.82 -8.87
C LEU A 65 -12.18 7.80 -8.54
N PRO A 66 -13.03 7.13 -9.34
CA PRO A 66 -14.40 6.82 -8.98
C PRO A 66 -14.49 5.40 -8.40
N THR A 67 -14.67 5.27 -7.09
CA THR A 67 -14.85 4.00 -6.35
C THR A 67 -15.81 4.20 -5.19
N SER A 68 -16.28 3.11 -4.58
CA SER A 68 -17.24 3.12 -3.47
C SER A 68 -16.61 3.19 -2.07
N ILE A 69 -15.28 3.20 -1.96
CA ILE A 69 -14.57 3.10 -0.67
C ILE A 69 -14.29 4.47 -0.01
N TRP A 70 -14.73 5.57 -0.60
CA TRP A 70 -14.73 6.92 -0.03
C TRP A 70 -16.08 7.62 -0.19
#